data_AF-A0A519XRH5-F1
#
_entry.id   AF-A0A519XRH5-F1
#
_cell.length_a   1.000
_cell.length_b   1.000
_cell.length_c   1.000
_cell.angle_alpha   90.00
_cell.angle_beta   90.00
_cell.angle_gamma   90.00
#
_symmetry.space_group_name_H-M   'P 1'
#
loop_
_entity.id
_entity.type
_entity.pdbx_description
1 polymer ?
#
loop_
_entity_poly.entity_id
_entity_poly.type
_entity_poly.pdbx_seq_one_letter_code
_entity_poly.pdbx_strand_id
1 'polypeptide(L)' 'FADAKTLEWRDNQAQQPVPLLRRNLRVRVPVATPIKRAWVASPDFQQGKPQAIPFTQTAGQLTVTVPQLRYWDMLVLE' A
#
# COMPACT_ATOMS: atom_id res chain seq x y z
N PHE A 1 7.65 6.11 5.63
CA PHE A 1 8.22 7.47 5.72
C PHE A 1 9.34 7.69 4.71
N ALA A 2 9.14 7.37 3.44
CA ALA A 2 10.24 7.34 2.48
C ALA A 2 10.73 8.72 2.03
N ASP A 3 9.87 9.76 2.12
CA ASP A 3 10.21 11.14 1.77
C ASP A 3 10.17 12.10 2.97
N ALA A 4 9.98 11.57 4.18
CA ALA A 4 9.87 12.40 5.38
C ALA A 4 11.24 12.99 5.75
N LYS A 5 11.28 14.28 6.12
CA LYS A 5 12.52 14.92 6.60
C LYS A 5 12.91 14.45 8.00
N THR A 6 11.90 14.17 8.82
CA THR A 6 12.04 13.65 10.18
C THR A 6 10.98 12.59 10.45
N LEU A 7 11.14 11.79 11.50
CA LEU A 7 10.11 10.85 11.96
C LEU A 7 9.19 11.44 13.05
N GLU A 8 9.33 12.74 13.34
CA GLU A 8 8.48 13.46 14.28
C GLU A 8 7.09 13.67 13.70
N TRP A 9 6.14 12.82 14.12
CA TRP A 9 4.77 12.83 13.60
C TRP A 9 4.05 14.17 13.79
N ARG A 10 4.39 14.90 14.86
CA ARG A 10 3.76 16.18 15.20
C ARG A 10 4.16 17.29 14.22
N ASP A 11 5.30 17.15 13.54
CA ASP A 11 5.86 18.15 12.64
C ASP A 11 5.81 19.58 13.23
N ASN A 12 6.39 19.77 14.41
CA ASN A 12 6.36 21.04 15.14
C ASN A 12 6.87 22.24 14.32
N GLN A 13 7.70 21.98 13.31
CA GLN A 13 8.30 23.00 12.45
C GLN A 13 7.57 23.13 11.10
N ALA A 14 6.52 22.33 10.84
CA ALA A 14 5.74 22.29 9.60
C ALA A 14 6.60 22.13 8.33
N GLN A 15 7.61 21.26 8.39
CA GLN A 15 8.62 21.11 7.33
C GLN A 15 8.47 19.83 6.51
N GLN A 16 7.51 18.95 6.84
CA GLN A 16 7.34 17.68 6.14
C GLN A 16 6.86 17.92 4.70
N PRO A 17 7.55 17.36 3.70
CA PRO A 17 7.12 17.50 2.31
C PRO A 17 5.92 16.59 2.03
N VAL A 18 5.20 16.92 0.96
CA VAL A 18 4.24 15.99 0.35
C VAL A 18 5.01 14.75 -0.13
N PRO A 19 4.61 13.52 0.25
CA PRO A 19 5.24 12.31 -0.23
C PRO A 19 5.12 12.16 -1.74
N LEU A 20 6.14 11.56 -2.36
CA LEU A 20 6.14 11.27 -3.78
C LEU A 20 5.17 10.13 -4.08
N LEU A 21 4.38 10.30 -5.15
CA LEU A 21 3.49 9.26 -5.65
C LEU A 21 4.31 8.12 -6.22
N ARG A 22 4.22 6.95 -5.58
CA ARG A 22 4.83 5.72 -6.07
C ARG A 22 3.78 4.95 -6.85
N ARG A 23 4.19 4.29 -7.94
CA ARG A 23 3.30 3.51 -8.81
C ARG A 23 3.83 2.10 -8.97
N ASN A 24 2.91 1.15 -9.19
CA ASN A 24 3.20 -0.25 -9.48
C ASN A 24 4.15 -0.90 -8.45
N LEU A 25 3.88 -0.65 -7.16
CA LEU A 25 4.67 -1.19 -6.06
C LEU A 25 4.43 -2.70 -5.96
N ARG A 26 5.50 -3.48 -6.07
CA ARG A 26 5.43 -4.92 -5.87
C ARG A 26 5.54 -5.25 -4.38
N VAL A 27 4.49 -5.82 -3.81
CA VAL A 27 4.43 -6.22 -2.40
C VAL A 27 4.43 -7.74 -2.33
N ARG A 28 5.22 -8.29 -1.40
CA ARG A 28 5.30 -9.72 -1.12
C ARG A 28 4.86 -9.95 0.32
N VAL A 29 3.89 -10.83 0.51
CA VAL A 29 3.31 -11.13 1.82
C VAL A 29 3.38 -12.65 2.05
N PRO A 30 4.03 -13.12 3.13
CA PRO A 30 3.90 -14.50 3.54
C PRO A 30 2.44 -14.81 3.92
N VAL A 31 1.88 -15.89 3.36
CA VAL A 31 0.50 -16.31 3.58
C VAL A 31 0.46 -17.80 3.91
N ALA A 32 -0.22 -18.16 4.99
CA ALA A 32 -0.33 -19.55 5.44
C ALA A 32 -1.42 -20.33 4.68
N THR A 33 -2.39 -19.64 4.08
CA THR A 33 -3.57 -20.24 3.44
C THR A 33 -3.74 -19.75 2.01
N PRO A 34 -4.45 -20.50 1.15
CA PRO A 34 -4.83 -20.03 -0.18
C PRO A 34 -5.69 -18.76 -0.09
N ILE A 35 -5.31 -17.73 -0.84
CA ILE A 35 -6.04 -16.46 -0.97
C ILE A 35 -6.98 -16.55 -2.16
N LYS A 36 -8.21 -16.08 -1.99
CA LYS A 36 -9.27 -16.06 -3.00
C LYS A 36 -9.42 -14.70 -3.64
N ARG A 37 -9.23 -13.62 -2.88
CA ARG A 37 -9.37 -12.24 -3.35
C ARG A 37 -8.29 -11.35 -2.76
N ALA A 38 -7.84 -10.38 -3.55
CA ALA A 38 -7.03 -9.28 -3.08
C ALA A 38 -7.62 -7.97 -3.60
N TRP A 39 -7.65 -6.96 -2.74
CA TRP A 39 -8.08 -5.62 -3.10
C TRP A 39 -7.33 -4.57 -2.29
N VAL A 40 -7.25 -3.37 -2.85
CA VAL A 40 -6.63 -2.21 -2.19
C VAL A 40 -7.65 -1.10 -2.07
N ALA A 41 -7.61 -0.37 -0.96
CA ALA A 41 -8.35 0.85 -0.77
C ALA A 41 -7.43 1.92 -0.18
N SER A 42 -7.60 3.17 -0.60
CA SER A 42 -6.82 4.30 -0.10
C SER A 42 -7.72 5.52 0.08
N PRO A 43 -7.67 6.22 1.22
CA PRO A 43 -8.35 7.52 1.33
C PRO A 43 -7.79 8.54 0.34
N ASP A 44 -6.55 8.35 -0.13
CA ASP A 44 -5.88 9.25 -1.07
C ASP A 44 -6.36 9.09 -2.52
N PHE A 45 -7.06 7.99 -2.81
CA PHE A 45 -7.45 7.60 -4.17
C PHE A 45 -8.89 7.10 -4.24
N GLN A 46 -9.66 7.63 -5.21
CA GLN A 46 -11.06 7.24 -5.44
C GLN A 46 -11.92 7.25 -4.16
N GLN A 47 -11.64 8.16 -3.23
CA GLN A 47 -12.40 8.35 -1.98
C GLN A 47 -12.50 7.06 -1.14
N GLY A 48 -11.47 6.21 -1.15
CA GLY A 48 -11.46 4.96 -0.38
C GLY A 48 -12.21 3.81 -1.03
N LYS A 49 -12.66 3.94 -2.29
CA LYS A 49 -13.31 2.84 -3.00
C LYS A 49 -12.35 1.64 -3.15
N PRO A 50 -12.77 0.41 -2.76
CA PRO A 50 -11.98 -0.78 -2.99
C PRO A 50 -11.76 -1.07 -4.48
N GLN A 51 -10.52 -1.36 -4.84
CA GLN A 51 -10.12 -1.79 -6.17
C GLN A 51 -9.56 -3.21 -6.09
N ALA A 52 -10.21 -4.15 -6.78
CA ALA A 52 -9.69 -5.50 -6.94
C ALA A 52 -8.35 -5.48 -7.70
N ILE A 53 -7.40 -6.28 -7.26
CA ILE A 53 -6.06 -6.35 -7.85
C ILE A 53 -5.65 -7.80 -8.08
N PRO A 54 -4.97 -8.08 -9.21
CA PRO A 54 -4.46 -9.42 -9.47
C PRO A 54 -3.30 -9.74 -8.52
N PHE A 55 -3.21 -11.00 -8.10
CA PHE A 55 -2.11 -11.51 -7.29
C PHE A 55 -1.67 -12.88 -7.80
N THR A 56 -0.46 -13.27 -7.45
CA THR A 56 0.05 -14.63 -7.61
C THR A 56 0.42 -15.18 -6.24
N GLN A 57 0.13 -16.44 -6.00
CA GLN A 57 0.52 -17.12 -4.77
C GLN A 57 1.31 -18.39 -5.11
N THR A 58 2.54 -18.46 -4.62
CA THR A 58 3.44 -19.60 -4.84
C THR A 58 4.18 -19.90 -3.56
N ALA A 59 4.21 -21.17 -3.14
CA ALA A 59 4.98 -21.65 -2.00
C ALA A 59 4.80 -20.81 -0.70
N GLY A 60 3.55 -20.51 -0.34
CA GLY A 60 3.23 -19.76 0.89
C GLY A 60 3.57 -18.27 0.83
N GLN A 61 3.84 -17.71 -0.36
CA GLN A 61 4.05 -16.28 -0.54
C GLN A 61 3.10 -15.74 -1.61
N LEU A 62 2.41 -14.65 -1.29
CA LEU A 62 1.59 -13.88 -2.22
C LEU A 62 2.39 -12.68 -2.74
N THR A 63 2.40 -12.50 -4.06
CA THR A 63 2.90 -11.30 -4.73
C THR A 63 1.74 -10.53 -5.34
N VAL A 64 1.67 -9.23 -5.07
CA VAL A 64 0.68 -8.32 -5.64
C VAL A 64 1.35 -7.03 -6.11
N THR A 65 0.73 -6.37 -7.10
CA THR A 65 1.14 -5.04 -7.53
C THR A 65 0.10 -4.01 -7.07
N VAL A 66 0.50 -3.17 -6.11
CA VAL A 66 -0.29 -2.01 -5.69
C VAL A 66 -0.13 -0.90 -6.72
N PRO A 67 -1.23 -0.41 -7.33
CA PRO A 67 -1.15 0.49 -8.49
C PRO A 67 -0.54 1.83 -8.15
N GLN A 68 -0.81 2.36 -6.96
CA GLN A 68 -0.21 3.60 -6.48
C GLN A 68 -0.17 3.67 -4.95
N LEU A 69 0.69 4.52 -4.40
CA LEU A 69 0.73 4.85 -2.98
C LEU A 69 1.21 6.29 -2.84
N ARG A 70 0.43 7.12 -2.14
CA ARG A 70 0.86 8.49 -1.80
C ARG A 70 1.15 8.62 -0.31
N TYR A 71 0.13 8.57 0.54
CA TYR A 71 0.30 8.58 1.99
C TYR A 71 0.06 7.19 2.55
N TRP A 72 -1.10 6.60 2.25
CA TRP A 72 -1.49 5.33 2.84
C TRP A 72 -2.47 4.54 1.98
N ASP A 73 -2.19 3.25 1.85
CA ASP A 73 -3.05 2.27 1.19
C ASP A 73 -3.24 1.08 2.13
N MET A 74 -4.45 0.55 2.16
CA MET A 74 -4.78 -0.70 2.84
C MET A 74 -4.93 -1.81 1.81
N LEU A 75 -4.03 -2.80 1.87
CA LEU A 75 -4.12 -4.04 1.13
C LEU A 75 -4.88 -5.07 1.97
N VAL A 76 -5.94 -5.64 1.41
CA VAL A 76 -6.73 -6.71 2.04
C VAL A 76 -6.63 -7.99 1.21
N LEU A 77 -6.38 -9.10 1.89
CA LEU A 77 -6.26 -10.45 1.35
C LEU A 77 -7.31 -11.32 2.03
N GLU A 78 -8.16 -11.99 1.25
CA GLU A 78 -9.30 -12.80 1.69
C GLU A 78 -9.27 -14.21 1.10
#